data_AF-S1NZY5-F1
#
_entry.id   AF-S1NZY5-F1
#
_cell.length_a   1.000
_cell.length_b   1.000
_cell.length_c   1.000
_cell.angle_alpha   90.00
_cell.angle_beta   90.00
_cell.angle_gamma   90.00
#
_symmetry.space_group_name_H-M   'P 1'
#
loop_
_entity.id
_entity.type
_entity.pdbx_description
1 polymer ?
#
loop_
_entity_poly.entity_id
_entity_poly.type
_entity_poly.pdbx_seq_one_letter_code
_entity_poly.pdbx_strand_id
1 'polypeptide(L)'
;MVAERKRYKAVIANRTYTIIGEKTAQHMNLVTKLVNEQLNEIKTISPQMNDEQAAILLAVNAVSDQVDKQGEVLRLQKEVQELREKTVRIVELENRIKRIEAIENEARKYLAEQGQTDIKIKDHVQAQQILNEARKKQIKQKTSLDRKD
;
A
#
# COMPACT_ATOMS: atom_id res chain seq x y z
N MET A 1 22.64 9.37 -12.26
CA MET A 1 23.86 9.56 -11.42
C MET A 1 24.51 8.20 -11.27
N VAL A 2 25.79 8.06 -11.61
CA VAL A 2 26.54 6.80 -11.38
C VAL A 2 26.88 6.73 -9.90
N ALA A 3 26.44 5.70 -9.21
CA ALA A 3 26.74 5.51 -7.80
C ALA A 3 28.26 5.34 -7.61
N GLU A 4 28.85 6.12 -6.72
CA GLU A 4 30.28 6.09 -6.44
C GLU A 4 30.64 4.79 -5.71
N ARG A 5 31.50 3.96 -6.33
CA ARG A 5 31.96 2.71 -5.73
C ARG A 5 33.13 2.98 -4.79
N LYS A 6 33.01 2.49 -3.55
CA LYS A 6 34.03 2.63 -2.50
C LYS A 6 34.72 1.29 -2.25
N ARG A 7 36.00 1.35 -1.86
CA ARG A 7 36.80 0.17 -1.50
C ARG A 7 36.80 0.00 0.01
N TYR A 8 36.62 -1.24 0.46
CA TYR A 8 36.55 -1.62 1.87
C TYR A 8 37.53 -2.75 2.15
N LYS A 9 38.36 -2.60 3.17
CA LYS A 9 39.21 -3.70 3.65
C LYS A 9 38.45 -4.48 4.72
N ALA A 10 38.32 -5.79 4.54
CA ALA A 10 37.64 -6.70 5.44
C ALA A 10 38.58 -7.84 5.84
N VAL A 11 38.54 -8.27 7.09
CA VAL A 11 39.25 -9.47 7.57
C VAL A 11 38.22 -10.55 7.79
N ILE A 12 38.28 -11.63 7.01
CA ILE A 12 37.35 -12.76 7.05
C ILE A 12 38.17 -14.03 7.21
N ALA A 13 37.88 -14.83 8.25
CA ALA A 13 38.62 -16.06 8.56
C ALA A 13 40.15 -15.87 8.54
N ASN A 14 40.63 -14.82 9.23
CA ASN A 14 42.05 -14.43 9.31
C ASN A 14 42.73 -14.07 7.97
N ARG A 15 41.96 -13.87 6.90
CA ARG A 15 42.45 -13.43 5.59
C ARG A 15 41.91 -12.03 5.28
N THR A 16 42.75 -11.19 4.68
CA THR A 16 42.38 -9.81 4.32
C THR A 16 41.87 -9.76 2.89
N TYR A 17 40.69 -9.16 2.70
CA TYR A 17 40.03 -8.98 1.42
C TYR A 17 39.76 -7.49 1.16
N THR A 18 39.75 -7.10 -0.12
CA THR A 18 39.28 -5.77 -0.54
C THR A 18 37.96 -5.93 -1.28
N ILE A 19 36.88 -5.42 -0.69
CA ILE A 19 35.52 -5.46 -1.24
C ILE A 19 35.22 -4.11 -1.90
N ILE A 20 34.66 -4.12 -3.11
CA ILE A 20 34.26 -2.92 -3.84
C ILE A 20 32.74 -2.87 -3.90
N GLY A 21 32.13 -1.79 -3.40
CA GLY A 21 30.68 -1.67 -3.38
C GLY A 21 30.17 -0.25 -3.13
N GLU A 22 28.86 -0.08 -3.28
CA GLU A 22 28.16 1.20 -3.13
C GLU A 22 27.60 1.40 -1.71
N LYS A 23 27.58 0.33 -0.91
CA LYS A 23 27.10 0.36 0.48
C LYS A 23 28.05 1.17 1.37
N THR A 24 27.58 1.58 2.55
CA THR A 24 28.37 2.37 3.52
C THR A 24 29.42 1.50 4.23
N ALA A 25 30.46 2.14 4.77
CA ALA A 25 31.47 1.45 5.59
C ALA A 25 30.84 0.71 6.77
N GLN A 26 29.88 1.33 7.46
CA GLN A 26 29.17 0.72 8.58
C GLN A 26 28.43 -0.56 8.17
N HIS A 27 27.76 -0.55 7.01
CA HIS A 27 27.11 -1.74 6.48
C HIS A 27 28.12 -2.85 6.19
N MET A 28 29.24 -2.52 5.56
CA MET A 28 30.28 -3.51 5.24
C MET A 28 30.96 -4.08 6.50
N ASN A 29 31.14 -3.27 7.54
CA ASN A 29 31.65 -3.73 8.83
C ASN A 29 30.69 -4.72 9.48
N LEU A 30 29.39 -4.44 9.44
CA LEU A 30 28.36 -5.36 9.94
C LEU A 30 28.34 -6.68 9.16
N VAL A 31 28.39 -6.61 7.82
CA VAL A 31 28.47 -7.81 6.97
C VAL A 31 29.70 -8.64 7.31
N THR A 32 30.86 -8.00 7.45
CA THR A 32 32.12 -8.69 7.80
C THR A 32 32.03 -9.36 9.17
N LYS A 33 31.42 -8.68 10.15
CA LYS A 33 31.19 -9.24 11.48
C LYS A 33 30.30 -10.48 11.42
N LEU A 34 29.14 -10.39 10.76
CA LEU A 34 28.18 -11.49 10.64
C LEU A 34 28.77 -12.71 9.92
N VAL A 35 29.53 -12.48 8.83
CA VAL A 35 30.20 -13.55 8.11
C VAL A 35 31.19 -14.31 9.02
N ASN A 36 32.00 -13.59 9.81
CA ASN A 36 32.92 -14.23 10.74
C ASN A 36 32.18 -14.96 11.87
N GLU A 37 31.09 -14.39 12.40
CA GLU A 37 30.25 -15.04 13.41
C GLU A 37 29.68 -16.38 12.89
N GLN A 38 29.12 -16.39 11.68
CA GLN A 38 28.59 -17.62 11.08
C GLN A 38 29.68 -18.64 10.74
N LEU A 39 30.84 -18.21 10.23
CA LEU A 39 31.97 -19.12 10.01
C LEU A 39 32.46 -19.75 11.31
N ASN A 40 32.50 -18.98 12.40
CA ASN A 40 32.88 -19.49 13.71
C ASN A 40 31.85 -20.49 14.24
N GLU A 41 30.56 -20.18 14.14
CA GLU A 41 29.47 -21.08 14.56
C GLU A 41 29.53 -22.42 13.79
N ILE A 42 29.68 -22.35 12.47
CA ILE A 42 29.84 -23.52 11.61
C ILE A 42 31.02 -24.40 12.07
N LYS A 43 32.17 -23.78 12.38
CA LYS A 43 33.36 -24.50 12.87
C LYS A 43 33.21 -25.01 14.31
N THR A 44 32.42 -24.34 15.15
CA THR A 44 32.10 -24.84 16.50
C THR A 44 31.24 -26.10 16.41
N ILE A 45 30.27 -26.14 15.49
CA ILE A 45 29.42 -27.31 15.28
C ILE A 45 30.19 -28.46 14.62
N SER A 46 31.06 -28.16 13.65
CA SER A 46 31.88 -29.15 12.95
C SER A 46 33.36 -28.74 12.92
N PRO A 47 34.13 -29.06 13.97
CA PRO A 47 35.54 -28.67 14.07
C PRO A 47 36.45 -29.33 13.02
N GLN A 48 36.01 -30.46 12.46
CA GLN A 48 36.76 -31.23 11.45
C GLN A 48 36.67 -30.59 10.05
N MET A 49 35.78 -29.63 9.88
CA MET A 49 35.50 -29.03 8.58
C MET A 49 36.55 -27.99 8.21
N ASN A 50 37.06 -28.07 6.99
CA ASN A 50 38.06 -27.12 6.51
C ASN A 50 37.42 -25.76 6.15
N ASP A 51 38.26 -24.73 5.98
CA ASP A 51 37.82 -23.35 5.69
C ASP A 51 36.97 -23.26 4.41
N GLU A 52 37.30 -24.07 3.39
CA GLU A 52 36.61 -24.06 2.10
C GLU A 52 35.20 -24.63 2.22
N GLN A 53 35.06 -25.79 2.88
CA GLN A 53 33.78 -26.42 3.18
C GLN A 53 32.90 -25.50 4.05
N ALA A 54 33.50 -24.84 5.05
CA ALA A 54 32.80 -23.85 5.87
C ALA A 54 32.29 -22.66 5.06
N ALA A 55 33.11 -22.13 4.14
CA ALA A 55 32.72 -21.04 3.26
C ALA A 55 31.62 -21.45 2.26
N ILE A 56 31.68 -22.67 1.72
CA ILE A 56 30.64 -23.21 0.84
C ILE A 56 29.32 -23.38 1.60
N LEU A 57 29.34 -23.95 2.80
CA LEU A 57 28.13 -24.12 3.62
C LEU A 57 27.52 -22.76 4.00
N LEU A 58 28.36 -21.80 4.38
CA LEU A 58 27.93 -20.42 4.61
C LEU A 58 27.24 -19.83 3.37
N ALA A 59 27.83 -20.00 2.19
CA ALA A 59 27.28 -19.48 0.94
C ALA A 59 25.92 -20.13 0.62
N VAL A 60 25.79 -21.45 0.80
CA VAL A 60 24.51 -22.17 0.61
C VAL A 60 23.45 -21.65 1.57
N ASN A 61 23.78 -21.50 2.86
CA ASN A 61 22.84 -20.98 3.86
C ASN A 61 22.43 -19.53 3.54
N ALA A 62 23.39 -18.68 3.16
CA ALA A 62 23.10 -17.30 2.79
C ALA A 62 22.20 -17.19 1.55
N VAL A 63 22.38 -18.07 0.56
CA VAL A 63 21.50 -18.14 -0.62
C VAL A 63 20.12 -18.65 -0.24
N SER A 64 20.01 -19.66 0.64
CA SER A 64 18.73 -20.14 1.16
C SER A 64 17.96 -19.01 1.86
N ASP A 65 18.62 -18.30 2.79
CA ASP A 65 18.05 -17.15 3.48
C ASP A 65 17.60 -16.05 2.50
N GLN A 66 18.37 -15.82 1.43
CA GLN A 66 18.02 -14.85 0.41
C GLN A 66 16.74 -15.26 -0.34
N VAL A 67 16.59 -16.54 -0.68
CA VAL A 67 15.39 -17.07 -1.33
C VAL A 67 14.17 -16.90 -0.42
N ASP A 68 14.30 -17.24 0.86
CA ASP A 68 13.21 -17.11 1.83
C ASP A 68 12.79 -15.63 2.02
N LYS A 69 13.77 -14.73 2.18
CA LYS A 69 13.52 -13.28 2.27
C LYS A 69 12.87 -12.73 1.01
N GLN A 70 13.27 -13.21 -0.18
CA GLN A 70 12.64 -12.80 -1.43
C GLN A 70 11.17 -13.26 -1.49
N GLY A 71 10.88 -14.47 -1.02
CA GLY A 71 9.51 -14.97 -0.89
C GLY A 71 8.65 -14.10 0.03
N GLU A 72 9.20 -13.70 1.18
CA GLU A 72 8.51 -12.80 2.11
C GLU A 72 8.27 -11.40 1.51
N VAL A 73 9.26 -10.82 0.83
CA VAL A 73 9.10 -9.54 0.13
C VAL A 73 7.97 -9.60 -0.90
N LEU A 74 7.90 -10.67 -1.69
CA LEU A 74 6.84 -10.86 -2.68
C LEU A 74 5.46 -10.99 -2.01
N ARG A 75 5.38 -11.72 -0.89
CA ARG A 75 4.14 -11.84 -0.10
C ARG A 75 3.68 -10.49 0.43
N LEU A 76 4.58 -9.72 1.03
CA LEU A 76 4.28 -8.39 1.58
C LEU A 76 3.88 -7.40 0.48
N GLN A 77 4.53 -7.46 -0.69
CA GLN A 77 4.15 -6.64 -1.85
C GLN A 77 2.72 -6.94 -2.32
N LYS A 78 2.33 -8.23 -2.34
CA LYS A 78 0.96 -8.63 -2.68
C LYS A 78 -0.04 -8.09 -1.65
N GLU A 79 0.25 -8.22 -0.36
CA GLU A 79 -0.63 -7.71 0.70
C GLU A 79 -0.80 -6.18 0.62
N VAL A 80 0.30 -5.45 0.41
CA VAL A 80 0.25 -3.99 0.21
C VAL A 80 -0.60 -3.62 -1.00
N GLN A 81 -0.51 -4.39 -2.09
CA GLN A 81 -1.33 -4.17 -3.29
C GLN A 81 -2.82 -4.40 -3.01
N GLU A 82 -3.17 -5.50 -2.35
CA GLU A 82 -4.57 -5.79 -1.97
C GLU A 82 -5.15 -4.73 -1.02
N LEU A 83 -4.35 -4.24 -0.06
CA LEU A 83 -4.75 -3.16 0.83
C LEU A 83 -4.99 -1.85 0.06
N ARG A 84 -4.12 -1.51 -0.89
CA ARG A 84 -4.32 -0.33 -1.76
C ARG A 84 -5.61 -0.40 -2.56
N GLU A 85 -5.92 -1.57 -3.13
CA GLU A 85 -7.16 -1.77 -3.87
C GLU A 85 -8.40 -1.61 -2.98
N LYS A 86 -8.35 -2.12 -1.75
CA LYS A 86 -9.40 -1.90 -0.75
C LYS A 86 -9.54 -0.42 -0.41
N THR A 87 -8.44 0.30 -0.23
CA THR A 87 -8.47 1.75 0.04
C THR A 87 -9.14 2.53 -1.07
N VAL A 88 -8.83 2.23 -2.34
CA VAL A 88 -9.49 2.88 -3.50
C VAL A 88 -11.00 2.65 -3.46
N ARG A 89 -11.44 1.42 -3.18
CA ARG A 89 -12.86 1.09 -3.06
C ARG A 89 -13.54 1.83 -1.91
N ILE A 90 -12.86 1.98 -0.78
CA ILE A 90 -13.38 2.75 0.36
C ILE A 90 -13.60 4.21 -0.03
N VAL A 91 -12.62 4.86 -0.68
CA VAL A 91 -12.75 6.25 -1.14
C VAL A 91 -13.90 6.41 -2.15
N GLU A 92 -14.10 5.45 -3.05
CA GLU A 92 -15.24 5.45 -3.97
C GLU A 92 -16.58 5.39 -3.22
N LEU A 93 -16.69 4.50 -2.23
CA LEU A 93 -17.88 4.35 -1.40
C LEU A 93 -18.16 5.61 -0.57
N GLU A 94 -17.13 6.22 0.03
CA GLU A 94 -17.26 7.48 0.76
C GLU A 94 -17.80 8.59 -0.14
N ASN A 95 -17.28 8.71 -1.37
CA ASN A 95 -17.78 9.69 -2.34
C ASN A 95 -19.23 9.40 -2.74
N ARG A 96 -19.61 8.12 -2.83
CA ARG A 96 -21.00 7.72 -3.10
C ARG A 96 -21.92 8.09 -1.95
N ILE A 97 -21.50 7.89 -0.70
CA ILE A 97 -22.26 8.29 0.50
C ILE A 97 -22.45 9.80 0.53
N LYS A 98 -21.39 10.59 0.29
CA LYS A 98 -21.50 12.07 0.23
C LYS A 98 -22.50 12.55 -0.82
N ARG A 99 -22.55 11.90 -1.99
CA ARG A 99 -23.56 12.21 -3.03
C ARG A 99 -24.97 11.89 -2.57
N ILE A 100 -25.17 10.76 -1.91
CA ILE A 100 -26.47 10.35 -1.34
C ILE A 100 -26.93 11.38 -0.29
N GLU A 101 -26.06 11.73 0.66
CA GLU A 101 -26.37 12.71 1.70
C GLU A 101 -26.72 14.09 1.10
N ALA A 102 -26.01 14.51 0.05
CA ALA A 102 -26.32 15.76 -0.66
C ALA A 102 -27.72 15.72 -1.28
N ILE A 103 -28.09 14.63 -1.94
CA ILE A 103 -29.41 14.43 -2.55
C ILE A 103 -30.51 14.42 -1.47
N GLU A 104 -30.30 13.72 -0.37
CA GLU A 104 -31.26 13.68 0.74
C GLU A 104 -31.45 15.05 1.38
N ASN A 105 -30.37 15.81 1.57
CA ASN A 105 -30.43 17.16 2.11
C ASN A 105 -31.15 18.13 1.16
N GLU A 106 -30.92 18.03 -0.15
CA GLU A 106 -31.62 18.82 -1.16
C GLU A 106 -33.13 18.50 -1.15
N ALA A 107 -33.50 17.22 -1.08
CA ALA A 107 -34.90 16.81 -0.98
C ALA A 107 -35.56 17.29 0.33
N ARG A 108 -34.86 17.25 1.47
CA ARG A 108 -35.37 17.80 2.74
C ARG A 108 -35.62 19.31 2.65
N LYS A 109 -34.69 20.06 2.05
CA LYS A 109 -34.85 21.51 1.84
C LYS A 109 -36.07 21.81 0.97
N TYR A 110 -36.23 21.10 -0.15
CA TYR A 110 -37.38 21.24 -1.03
C TYR A 110 -38.72 20.96 -0.30
N LEU A 111 -38.78 19.89 0.50
CA LEU A 111 -39.98 19.57 1.29
C LEU A 111 -40.28 20.64 2.34
N ALA A 112 -39.26 21.18 3.00
CA ALA A 112 -39.41 22.28 3.96
C ALA A 112 -39.95 23.56 3.30
N GLU A 113 -39.46 23.91 2.10
CA GLU A 113 -39.97 25.05 1.31
C GLU A 113 -41.46 24.89 0.93
N GLN A 114 -41.93 23.65 0.76
CA GLN A 114 -43.34 23.33 0.49
C GLN A 114 -44.19 23.20 1.77
N GLY A 115 -43.62 23.46 2.95
CA GLY A 115 -44.31 23.31 4.24
C GLY A 115 -44.55 21.85 4.66
N GLN A 116 -43.89 20.88 4.02
CA GLN A 116 -44.07 19.44 4.25
C GLN A 116 -42.94 18.86 5.13
N THR A 117 -42.79 19.38 6.35
CA THR A 117 -41.68 19.00 7.26
C THR A 117 -41.83 17.61 7.90
N ASP A 118 -43.03 17.04 7.94
CA ASP A 118 -43.30 15.75 8.58
C ASP A 118 -42.90 14.52 7.73
N ILE A 119 -42.59 14.72 6.46
CA ILE A 119 -42.24 13.61 5.55
C ILE A 119 -40.80 13.17 5.83
N LYS A 120 -40.65 12.00 6.48
CA LYS A 120 -39.35 11.34 6.64
C LYS A 120 -38.91 10.68 5.34
N ILE A 121 -37.74 11.09 4.84
CA ILE A 121 -37.05 10.44 3.72
C ILE A 121 -36.44 9.14 4.25
N LYS A 122 -36.84 8.00 3.67
CA LYS A 122 -36.37 6.66 4.08
C LYS A 122 -35.05 6.25 3.42
N ASP A 123 -34.82 6.70 2.19
CA ASP A 123 -33.62 6.37 1.40
C ASP A 123 -33.41 7.39 0.26
N HIS A 124 -32.19 7.41 -0.28
CA HIS A 124 -31.75 8.16 -1.45
C HIS A 124 -32.73 8.08 -2.62
N VAL A 125 -33.25 6.89 -2.93
CA VAL A 125 -34.14 6.71 -4.10
C VAL A 125 -35.40 7.54 -3.94
N GLN A 126 -35.96 7.60 -2.73
CA GLN A 126 -37.12 8.41 -2.42
C GLN A 126 -36.79 9.91 -2.55
N ALA A 127 -35.64 10.34 -2.02
CA ALA A 127 -35.15 11.71 -2.20
C ALA A 127 -35.05 12.09 -3.69
N GLN A 128 -34.49 11.20 -4.51
CA GLN A 128 -34.35 11.44 -5.95
C GLN A 128 -35.71 11.52 -6.67
N GLN A 129 -36.68 10.68 -6.29
CA GLN A 129 -38.04 10.74 -6.83
C GLN A 129 -38.72 12.08 -6.52
N ILE A 130 -38.60 12.57 -5.27
CA ILE A 130 -39.15 13.87 -4.86
C ILE A 130 -38.57 14.99 -5.73
N LEU A 131 -37.24 15.03 -5.88
CA LEU A 131 -36.57 16.04 -6.70
C LEU A 131 -36.94 15.95 -8.19
N ASN A 132 -37.11 14.73 -8.72
CA ASN A 132 -37.52 14.53 -10.11
C ASN A 132 -38.95 15.04 -10.34
N GLU A 133 -39.87 14.76 -9.43
CA GLU A 133 -41.25 15.27 -9.51
C GLU A 133 -41.30 16.79 -9.36
N ALA A 134 -40.47 17.37 -8.48
CA ALA A 134 -40.29 18.81 -8.36
C ALA A 134 -39.84 19.43 -9.69
N ARG A 135 -38.79 18.88 -10.32
CA ARG A 135 -38.30 19.35 -11.63
C ARG A 135 -39.35 19.21 -12.72
N LYS A 136 -40.09 18.09 -12.78
CA LYS A 136 -41.19 17.93 -13.75
C LYS A 136 -42.28 18.98 -13.59
N LYS A 137 -42.66 19.32 -12.35
CA LYS A 137 -43.65 20.39 -12.08
C LYS A 137 -43.14 21.75 -12.55
N GLN A 138 -41.88 22.08 -12.27
CA GLN A 138 -41.26 23.33 -12.74
C GLN A 138 -41.20 23.41 -14.28
N ILE A 139 -40.84 22.32 -14.95
CA ILE A 139 -40.80 22.26 -16.42
C ILE A 139 -42.19 22.47 -17.01
N LYS A 140 -43.23 21.82 -16.46
CA LYS A 140 -44.63 22.00 -16.90
C LYS A 140 -45.10 23.44 -16.71
N GLN A 141 -44.80 24.07 -15.57
CA GLN A 141 -45.12 25.49 -15.35
C GLN A 141 -44.43 26.39 -16.38
N LYS A 142 -43.12 26.23 -16.60
CA LYS A 142 -42.37 27.02 -17.60
C LYS A 142 -42.93 26.85 -19.01
N THR A 143 -43.19 25.62 -19.46
CA THR A 143 -43.77 25.38 -20.79
C THR A 143 -45.22 25.86 -20.94
N SER A 144 -45.98 25.97 -19.86
CA SER A 144 -47.33 26.57 -19.90
C SER A 144 -47.32 28.10 -19.92
N LEU A 145 -46.26 28.73 -19.40
CA LEU A 145 -46.03 30.17 -19.49
C LEU A 145 -45.59 30.58 -20.91
N ASP A 146 -44.70 29.80 -21.53
CA ASP A 146 -44.16 30.06 -22.89
C ASP A 146 -45.17 29.88 -24.04
N ARG A 147 -46.33 29.25 -23.79
CA ARG A 147 -47.40 29.05 -24.80
C ARG A 147 -48.53 30.10 -24.73
N LYS A 148 -48.43 31.06 -23.82
CA LYS A 148 -49.43 32.13 -23.65
C LYS A 148 -49.03 33.46 -24.32
N ASP A 149 -47.86 33.51 -24.93
CA ASP A 149 -47.39 34.57 -25.83
C ASP A 149 -47.50 34.11 -27.30
#